data_AF-A0A938S4U8-F1
#
_entry.id   AF-A0A938S4U8-F1
#
_cell.length_a   1.000
_cell.length_b   1.000
_cell.length_c   1.000
_cell.angle_alpha   90.00
_cell.angle_beta   90.00
_cell.angle_gamma   90.00
#
_symmetry.space_group_name_H-M   'P 1'
#
loop_
_entity.id
_entity.type
_entity.pdbx_description
1 polymer ?
#
loop_
_entity_poly.entity_id
_entity_poly.type
_entity_poly.pdbx_seq_one_letter_code
_entity_poly.pdbx_strand_id
1 'polypeptide(L)'
;MPAPGVCARRLTSGLVDPNDLEQHILWRLTKTENLPLTFRIEYDEASAALAKRVTDTAKAVVPRVGLTDLVGVAGSLVEPVPESAFLGKWQALRQGVIQSIDIQPGEVFQVIVGEGLPFLQAGASVAGTWVWTVNEIVLDLNDPLQGKKDYPPYRYRIAVSAEGNLVVERGEIYPQGSFMHTRPPQMIFKKVQ
;
A
#
# COMPACT_ATOMS: atom_id res chain seq x y z
N MET A 1 -21.75 -14.72 -29.24
CA MET A 1 -20.38 -15.03 -28.77
C MET A 1 -19.73 -13.72 -28.34
N PRO A 2 -19.42 -13.49 -27.05
CA PRO A 2 -18.63 -12.33 -26.64
C PRO A 2 -17.12 -12.62 -26.76
N ALA A 3 -16.36 -11.56 -27.00
CA ALA A 3 -14.94 -11.52 -27.39
C ALA A 3 -13.96 -11.87 -26.25
N PRO A 4 -12.72 -12.33 -26.58
CA PRO A 4 -11.67 -12.56 -25.62
C PRO A 4 -11.04 -11.20 -25.24
N GLY A 5 -11.32 -10.75 -24.03
CA GLY A 5 -10.83 -9.47 -23.53
C GLY A 5 -11.07 -9.25 -22.04
N VAL A 6 -11.25 -10.32 -21.27
CA VAL A 6 -11.21 -10.23 -19.82
C VAL A 6 -9.74 -10.10 -19.42
N CYS A 7 -9.22 -8.88 -19.49
CA CYS A 7 -8.07 -8.53 -18.67
C CYS A 7 -8.49 -8.78 -17.22
N ALA A 8 -7.96 -9.84 -16.64
CA ALA A 8 -8.12 -10.16 -15.23
C ALA A 8 -7.90 -8.88 -14.42
N ARG A 9 -8.87 -8.57 -13.57
CA ARG A 9 -8.87 -7.42 -12.66
C ARG A 9 -7.56 -7.49 -11.88
N ARG A 10 -6.64 -6.55 -12.15
CA ARG A 10 -5.30 -6.57 -11.53
C ARG A 10 -5.49 -6.50 -10.02
N LEU A 11 -5.01 -7.51 -9.32
CA LEU A 11 -4.78 -7.45 -7.88
C LEU A 11 -3.71 -6.40 -7.66
N THR A 12 -4.11 -5.19 -7.29
CA THR A 12 -3.21 -4.15 -6.80
C THR A 12 -2.82 -4.54 -5.38
N SER A 13 -1.70 -5.26 -5.29
CA SER A 13 -1.12 -5.78 -4.05
C SER A 13 -1.01 -4.68 -2.99
N GLY A 14 -1.48 -4.99 -1.78
CA GLY A 14 -1.58 -4.10 -0.61
C GLY A 14 -3.01 -4.07 -0.06
N LEU A 15 -3.95 -4.41 -0.92
CA LEU A 15 -5.37 -4.53 -0.67
C LEU A 15 -5.73 -6.01 -0.81
N VAL A 16 -6.14 -6.63 0.30
CA VAL A 16 -6.64 -8.00 0.26
C VAL A 16 -8.01 -7.96 -0.40
N ASP A 17 -8.24 -8.77 -1.44
CA ASP A 17 -9.57 -8.92 -2.03
C ASP A 17 -10.54 -9.33 -0.91
N PRO A 18 -11.73 -8.71 -0.78
CA PRO A 18 -12.70 -9.10 0.24
C PRO A 18 -13.02 -10.60 0.26
N ASN A 19 -12.91 -11.30 -0.88
CA ASN A 19 -13.11 -12.75 -0.98
C ASN A 19 -11.94 -13.56 -0.38
N ASP A 20 -10.73 -12.99 -0.34
CA ASP A 20 -9.52 -13.64 0.19
C ASP A 20 -9.21 -13.22 1.64
N LEU A 21 -10.03 -12.33 2.21
CA LEU A 21 -9.82 -11.75 3.53
C LEU A 21 -9.75 -12.79 4.66
N GLU A 22 -10.64 -13.79 4.66
CA GLU A 22 -10.62 -14.85 5.67
C GLU A 22 -9.32 -15.65 5.60
N GLN A 23 -8.88 -16.02 4.40
CA GLN A 23 -7.62 -16.74 4.21
C GLN A 23 -6.43 -15.91 4.67
N HIS A 24 -6.44 -14.62 4.37
CA HIS A 24 -5.41 -13.69 4.86
C HIS A 24 -5.35 -13.66 6.39
N ILE A 25 -6.49 -13.52 7.06
CA ILE A 25 -6.56 -13.50 8.53
C ILE A 25 -6.04 -14.82 9.10
N LEU A 26 -6.52 -15.96 8.58
CA LEU A 26 -6.06 -17.29 9.01
C LEU A 26 -4.54 -17.43 8.87
N TRP A 27 -3.98 -17.05 7.73
CA TRP A 27 -2.54 -17.11 7.52
C TRP A 27 -1.77 -16.29 8.56
N ARG A 28 -2.20 -15.04 8.84
CA ARG A 28 -1.56 -14.18 9.85
C ARG A 28 -1.55 -14.85 11.22
N LEU A 29 -2.61 -15.58 11.56
CA LEU A 29 -2.75 -16.28 12.84
C LEU A 29 -1.93 -17.58 12.94
N THR A 30 -1.63 -18.24 11.82
CA THR A 30 -0.81 -19.47 11.82
C THR A 30 0.68 -19.23 12.05
N LYS A 31 1.15 -17.98 11.93
CA LYS A 31 2.55 -17.63 12.21
C LYS A 31 2.69 -17.15 13.65
N THR A 32 3.32 -17.97 14.49
CA THR A 32 3.53 -17.68 15.92
C THR A 32 4.28 -16.36 16.15
N GLU A 33 5.20 -15.99 15.27
CA GLU A 33 5.94 -14.71 15.30
C GLU A 33 5.04 -13.46 15.20
N ASN A 34 3.81 -13.60 14.70
CA ASN A 34 2.87 -12.48 14.64
C ASN A 34 2.12 -12.27 15.96
N LEU A 35 2.17 -13.19 16.91
CA LEU A 35 1.37 -13.14 18.14
C LEU A 35 2.17 -12.56 19.31
N PRO A 36 1.54 -11.74 20.19
CA PRO A 36 0.16 -11.25 20.09
C PRO A 36 -0.02 -10.22 18.96
N LEU A 37 -1.21 -10.20 18.36
CA LEU A 37 -1.53 -9.34 17.21
C LEU A 37 -2.80 -8.52 17.47
N THR A 38 -2.85 -7.29 16.97
CA THR A 38 -4.10 -6.55 16.84
C THR A 38 -4.37 -6.23 15.38
N PHE A 39 -5.49 -6.71 14.84
CA PHE A 39 -6.01 -6.25 13.56
C PHE A 39 -6.68 -4.89 13.75
N ARG A 40 -6.06 -3.83 13.23
CA ARG A 40 -6.66 -2.51 13.18
C ARG A 40 -7.27 -2.29 11.79
N ILE A 41 -8.57 -2.00 11.74
CA ILE A 41 -9.31 -1.66 10.52
C ILE A 41 -9.58 -0.16 10.56
N GLU A 42 -8.84 0.60 9.77
CA GLU A 42 -9.10 2.04 9.56
C GLU A 42 -10.14 2.22 8.46
N TYR A 43 -11.13 3.08 8.68
CA TYR A 43 -12.22 3.31 7.73
C TYR A 43 -12.74 4.74 7.84
N ASP A 44 -13.32 5.25 6.76
CA ASP A 44 -14.11 6.48 6.74
C ASP A 44 -15.62 6.16 6.88
N GLU A 45 -16.44 7.20 7.03
CA GLU A 45 -17.89 7.03 7.21
C GLU A 45 -18.54 6.29 6.04
N ALA A 46 -18.10 6.57 4.81
CA ALA A 46 -18.61 5.92 3.60
C ALA A 46 -18.32 4.41 3.58
N SER A 47 -17.20 3.97 4.18
CA SER A 47 -16.78 2.58 4.22
C SER A 47 -17.24 1.82 5.48
N ALA A 48 -17.97 2.47 6.39
CA ALA A 48 -18.34 1.90 7.70
C ALA A 48 -19.02 0.51 7.60
N ALA A 49 -19.93 0.33 6.64
CA ALA A 49 -20.61 -0.95 6.43
C ALA A 49 -19.65 -2.07 5.97
N LEU A 50 -18.67 -1.74 5.12
CA LEU A 50 -17.63 -2.67 4.72
C LEU A 50 -16.69 -2.98 5.90
N ALA A 51 -16.23 -1.96 6.62
CA ALA A 51 -15.36 -2.09 7.78
C ALA A 51 -15.99 -2.97 8.88
N LYS A 52 -17.31 -2.83 9.10
CA LYS A 52 -18.05 -3.71 10.00
C LYS A 52 -17.99 -5.16 9.54
N ARG A 53 -18.23 -5.46 8.25
CA ARG A 53 -18.13 -6.83 7.72
C ARG A 53 -16.74 -7.41 7.91
N VAL A 54 -15.69 -6.66 7.59
CA VAL A 54 -14.29 -7.07 7.79
C VAL A 54 -14.01 -7.38 9.27
N THR A 55 -14.47 -6.50 10.17
CA THR A 55 -14.33 -6.64 11.62
C THR A 55 -15.04 -7.90 12.12
N ASP A 56 -16.28 -8.13 11.69
CA ASP A 56 -17.09 -9.28 12.09
C ASP A 56 -16.44 -10.59 11.60
N THR A 57 -15.93 -10.62 10.37
CA THR A 57 -15.17 -11.76 9.83
C THR A 57 -13.93 -12.05 10.68
N ALA A 58 -13.11 -11.04 10.99
CA ALA A 58 -11.92 -11.23 11.81
C ALA A 58 -12.27 -11.75 13.22
N LYS A 59 -13.31 -11.18 13.85
CA LYS A 59 -13.79 -11.63 15.16
C LYS A 59 -14.37 -13.04 15.14
N ALA A 60 -14.94 -13.49 14.03
CA ALA A 60 -15.44 -14.86 13.89
C ALA A 60 -14.31 -15.89 13.67
N VAL A 61 -13.22 -15.49 13.01
CA VAL A 61 -12.08 -16.38 12.73
C VAL A 61 -11.20 -16.63 13.96
N VAL A 62 -10.94 -15.60 14.78
CA VAL A 62 -10.03 -15.70 15.94
C VAL A 62 -10.40 -16.82 16.94
N PRO A 63 -11.67 -16.97 17.37
CA PRO A 63 -12.06 -18.04 18.27
C PRO A 63 -11.94 -19.44 17.64
N ARG A 64 -12.16 -19.57 16.33
CA ARG A 64 -12.09 -20.85 15.61
C ARG A 64 -10.70 -21.47 15.64
N VAL A 65 -9.66 -20.65 15.81
CA VAL A 65 -8.27 -21.07 15.93
C VAL A 65 -7.75 -21.09 17.37
N GLY A 66 -8.59 -20.80 18.37
CA GLY A 66 -8.23 -20.86 19.78
C GLY A 66 -7.28 -19.77 20.27
N LEU A 67 -7.22 -18.62 19.59
CA LEU A 67 -6.27 -17.53 19.87
C LEU A 67 -6.93 -16.27 20.46
N THR A 68 -8.10 -16.42 21.09
CA THR A 68 -8.92 -15.29 21.57
C THR A 68 -8.17 -14.34 22.52
N ASP A 69 -7.28 -14.87 23.35
CA ASP A 69 -6.52 -14.06 24.33
C ASP A 69 -5.27 -13.39 23.72
N LEU A 70 -4.91 -13.75 22.50
CA LEU A 70 -3.69 -13.28 21.82
C LEU A 70 -3.98 -12.35 20.65
N VAL A 71 -5.24 -12.22 20.25
CA VAL A 71 -5.62 -11.47 19.05
C VAL A 71 -6.72 -10.46 19.34
N GLY A 72 -6.40 -9.18 19.17
CA GLY A 72 -7.37 -8.09 19.17
C GLY A 72 -7.90 -7.79 17.77
N VAL A 73 -9.16 -7.32 17.68
CA VAL A 73 -9.72 -6.74 16.45
C VAL A 73 -10.39 -5.42 16.80
N ALA A 74 -9.89 -4.33 16.23
CA ALA A 74 -10.34 -2.97 16.51
C ALA A 74 -10.65 -2.21 15.21
N GLY A 75 -11.85 -1.63 15.13
CA GLY A 75 -12.20 -0.65 14.12
C GLY A 75 -11.80 0.75 14.58
N SER A 76 -11.34 1.58 13.64
CA SER A 76 -10.97 2.98 13.88
C SER A 76 -11.58 3.83 12.77
N LEU A 77 -12.63 4.59 13.10
CA LEU A 77 -13.10 5.66 12.22
C LEU A 77 -12.01 6.73 12.14
N VAL A 78 -11.63 7.10 10.93
CA VAL A 78 -10.63 8.14 10.68
C VAL A 78 -11.16 9.10 9.61
N GLU A 79 -10.70 10.34 9.67
CA GLU A 79 -10.99 11.31 8.61
C GLU A 79 -10.11 11.00 7.39
N PRO A 80 -10.69 10.78 6.21
CA PRO A 80 -9.91 10.44 5.02
C PRO A 80 -9.07 11.62 4.57
N VAL A 81 -7.83 11.34 4.18
CA VAL A 81 -6.98 12.35 3.52
C VAL A 81 -7.49 12.53 2.09
N PRO A 82 -7.93 13.74 1.69
CA PRO A 82 -8.52 13.93 0.36
C PRO A 82 -7.48 13.67 -0.74
N GLU A 83 -7.91 13.10 -1.86
CA GLU A 83 -7.05 12.84 -3.02
C GLU A 83 -6.21 14.08 -3.42
N SER A 84 -6.82 15.26 -3.40
CA SER A 84 -6.17 16.54 -3.73
C SER A 84 -4.96 16.87 -2.85
N ALA A 85 -4.85 16.29 -1.66
CA ALA A 85 -3.67 16.42 -0.82
C ALA A 85 -2.44 15.80 -1.49
N PHE A 86 -2.61 14.70 -2.22
CA PHE A 86 -1.55 13.95 -2.90
C PHE A 86 -1.23 14.51 -4.29
N LEU A 87 -2.22 15.03 -5.01
CA LEU A 87 -2.05 15.46 -6.41
C LEU A 87 -0.98 16.56 -6.58
N GLY A 88 -0.25 16.53 -7.69
CA GLY A 88 0.75 17.51 -8.09
C GLY A 88 2.19 17.02 -8.01
N LYS A 89 3.13 17.94 -8.17
CA LYS A 89 4.57 17.66 -8.21
C LYS A 89 5.18 17.77 -6.82
N TRP A 90 6.06 16.82 -6.53
CA TRP A 90 6.76 16.67 -5.26
C TRP A 90 8.24 16.45 -5.51
N GLN A 91 9.07 17.14 -4.74
CA GLN A 91 10.52 17.06 -4.84
C GLN A 91 11.11 16.56 -3.53
N ALA A 92 12.01 15.57 -3.60
CA ALA A 92 12.67 15.02 -2.44
C ALA A 92 13.50 16.10 -1.73
N LEU A 93 13.40 16.17 -0.40
CA LEU A 93 14.18 17.09 0.42
C LEU A 93 15.65 16.66 0.56
N ARG A 94 15.93 15.38 0.29
CA ARG A 94 17.28 14.79 0.35
C ARG A 94 17.45 13.85 -0.84
N GLN A 95 18.70 13.60 -1.23
CA GLN A 95 19.00 12.59 -2.23
C GLN A 95 18.54 11.21 -1.73
N GLY A 96 17.85 10.47 -2.59
CA GLY A 96 17.31 9.14 -2.33
C GLY A 96 16.98 8.43 -3.64
N VAL A 97 16.35 7.26 -3.56
CA VAL A 97 16.04 6.42 -4.74
C VAL A 97 14.98 7.03 -5.66
N ILE A 98 14.19 7.98 -5.16
CA ILE A 98 13.25 8.79 -5.93
C ILE A 98 13.60 10.26 -5.70
N GLN A 99 13.78 11.02 -6.78
CA GLN A 99 14.09 12.45 -6.73
C GLN A 99 12.82 13.30 -6.77
N SER A 100 11.86 12.94 -7.61
CA SER A 100 10.58 13.64 -7.70
C SER A 100 9.44 12.68 -8.06
N ILE A 101 8.24 13.10 -7.69
CA ILE A 101 6.98 12.39 -7.94
C ILE A 101 5.97 13.40 -8.49
N ASP A 102 5.33 13.08 -9.59
CA ASP A 102 4.17 13.81 -10.11
C ASP A 102 2.95 12.89 -10.03
N ILE A 103 2.01 13.22 -9.13
CA ILE A 103 0.79 12.44 -8.91
C ILE A 103 -0.35 13.14 -9.65
N GLN A 104 -0.95 12.43 -10.59
CA GLN A 104 -1.96 12.97 -11.49
C GLN A 104 -3.34 12.36 -11.19
N PRO A 105 -4.43 13.07 -11.53
CA PRO A 105 -5.77 12.49 -11.51
C PRO A 105 -5.86 11.23 -12.37
N GLY A 106 -6.78 10.33 -12.02
CA GLY A 106 -7.02 9.11 -12.79
C GLY A 106 -6.01 7.99 -12.52
N GLU A 107 -5.50 7.91 -11.28
CA GLU A 107 -4.66 6.81 -10.79
C GLU A 107 -3.30 6.67 -11.51
N VAL A 108 -2.80 7.74 -12.14
CA VAL A 108 -1.49 7.76 -12.81
C VAL A 108 -0.49 8.58 -12.01
N PHE A 109 0.77 8.13 -12.00
CA PHE A 109 1.88 8.94 -11.51
C PHE A 109 3.13 8.75 -12.36
N GLN A 110 4.06 9.70 -12.23
CA GLN A 110 5.39 9.63 -12.80
C GLN A 110 6.43 9.91 -11.71
N VAL A 111 7.53 9.17 -11.72
CA VAL A 111 8.69 9.44 -10.85
C VAL A 111 9.93 9.72 -11.68
N ILE A 112 10.81 10.56 -11.13
CA ILE A 112 12.20 10.66 -11.58
C ILE A 112 13.06 9.91 -10.56
N VAL A 113 13.79 8.92 -11.07
CA VAL A 113 14.60 8.00 -10.26
C VAL A 113 15.90 8.68 -9.85
N GLY A 114 16.30 8.49 -8.59
CA GLY A 114 17.59 8.94 -8.09
C GLY A 114 18.68 7.88 -8.18
N GLU A 115 19.76 8.09 -7.45
CA GLU A 115 20.81 7.08 -7.32
C GLU A 115 20.37 5.97 -6.35
N GLY A 116 20.87 4.75 -6.55
CA GLY A 116 20.67 3.63 -5.61
C GLY A 116 19.65 2.57 -6.03
N LEU A 117 19.02 2.68 -7.20
CA LEU A 117 18.32 1.56 -7.83
C LEU A 117 19.26 0.91 -8.88
N PRO A 118 19.72 -0.34 -8.70
CA PRO A 118 20.80 -0.91 -9.51
C PRO A 118 20.48 -1.15 -10.99
N PHE A 119 19.22 -0.97 -11.40
CA PHE A 119 18.69 -1.34 -12.71
C PHE A 119 17.97 -0.18 -13.42
N LEU A 120 17.83 0.97 -12.76
CA LEU A 120 17.30 2.19 -13.35
C LEU A 120 18.39 3.25 -13.34
N GLN A 121 18.59 3.90 -14.48
CA GLN A 121 19.53 5.00 -14.58
C GLN A 121 19.01 6.17 -13.73
N ALA A 122 19.89 6.81 -12.95
CA ALA A 122 19.53 8.05 -12.27
C ALA A 122 19.06 9.10 -13.31
N GLY A 123 17.95 9.77 -13.01
CA GLY A 123 17.26 10.68 -13.93
C GLY A 123 16.26 9.99 -14.87
N ALA A 124 16.18 8.65 -14.89
CA ALA A 124 15.16 7.95 -15.66
C ALA A 124 13.76 8.30 -15.15
N SER A 125 12.81 8.40 -16.08
CA SER A 125 11.42 8.63 -15.77
C SER A 125 10.64 7.31 -15.85
N VAL A 126 9.91 7.00 -14.77
CA VAL A 126 9.11 5.78 -14.67
C VAL A 126 7.67 6.16 -14.33
N ALA A 127 6.72 5.64 -15.08
CA ALA A 127 5.30 5.80 -14.82
C ALA A 127 4.71 4.57 -14.13
N GLY A 128 3.61 4.76 -13.43
CA GLY A 128 2.90 3.68 -12.76
C GLY A 128 1.47 4.06 -12.42
N THR A 129 0.83 3.18 -11.67
CA THR A 129 -0.53 3.39 -11.16
C THR A 129 -0.55 3.49 -9.64
N TRP A 130 -1.43 4.30 -9.09
CA TRP A 130 -1.57 4.40 -7.64
C TRP A 130 -2.97 4.03 -7.19
N VAL A 131 -3.09 3.55 -5.95
CA VAL A 131 -4.38 3.24 -5.34
C VAL A 131 -4.53 4.02 -4.05
N TRP A 132 -5.71 4.62 -3.88
CA TRP A 132 -6.09 5.34 -2.68
C TRP A 132 -6.56 4.41 -1.58
N THR A 133 -6.10 4.68 -0.36
CA THR A 133 -6.67 4.14 0.88
C THR A 133 -7.20 5.31 1.71
N VAL A 134 -7.68 5.06 2.93
CA VAL A 134 -8.29 6.12 3.75
C VAL A 134 -7.30 7.26 4.04
N ASN A 135 -6.03 6.94 4.31
CA ASN A 135 -5.02 7.92 4.77
C ASN A 135 -3.77 8.00 3.88
N GLU A 136 -3.62 7.07 2.95
CA GLU A 136 -2.37 6.84 2.21
C GLU A 136 -2.69 6.49 0.76
N ILE A 137 -1.71 6.64 -0.12
CA ILE A 137 -1.73 6.00 -1.43
C ILE A 137 -0.62 4.96 -1.54
N VAL A 138 -0.86 3.91 -2.32
CA VAL A 138 0.16 2.91 -2.66
C VAL A 138 0.52 3.07 -4.12
N LEU A 139 1.78 3.35 -4.42
CA LEU A 139 2.30 3.39 -5.78
C LEU A 139 2.73 2.00 -6.24
N ASP A 140 2.17 1.60 -7.38
CA ASP A 140 2.62 0.50 -8.22
C ASP A 140 3.45 1.04 -9.37
N LEU A 141 4.77 0.99 -9.22
CA LEU A 141 5.64 1.26 -10.37
C LEU A 141 5.49 0.12 -11.36
N ASN A 142 5.24 0.46 -12.61
CA ASN A 142 5.29 -0.48 -13.72
C ASN A 142 6.76 -0.83 -14.03
N ASP A 143 7.44 -1.41 -13.05
CA ASP A 143 8.83 -1.79 -13.12
C ASP A 143 8.99 -2.93 -14.14
N PRO A 144 9.83 -2.77 -15.19
CA PRO A 144 10.08 -3.82 -16.16
C PRO A 144 10.68 -5.12 -15.58
N LEU A 145 11.11 -5.10 -14.30
CA LEU A 145 11.57 -6.28 -13.57
C LEU A 145 10.50 -6.94 -12.69
N GLN A 146 9.29 -6.38 -12.63
CA GLN A 146 8.17 -6.94 -11.88
C GLN A 146 7.89 -8.38 -12.37
N GLY A 147 8.03 -9.36 -11.45
CA GLY A 147 7.84 -10.79 -11.76
C GLY A 147 9.11 -11.59 -12.07
N LYS A 148 10.31 -10.99 -12.01
CA LYS A 148 11.56 -11.75 -12.06
C LYS A 148 11.85 -12.41 -10.72
N LYS A 149 12.31 -13.67 -10.77
CA LYS A 149 12.51 -14.56 -9.59
C LYS A 149 13.40 -13.96 -8.50
N ASP A 150 14.32 -13.09 -8.87
CA ASP A 150 15.28 -12.45 -7.96
C ASP A 150 14.89 -11.00 -7.59
N TYR A 151 13.68 -10.55 -7.95
CA TYR A 151 13.24 -9.17 -7.74
C TYR A 151 11.87 -9.10 -7.07
N PRO A 152 11.80 -8.80 -5.76
CA PRO A 152 10.52 -8.59 -5.11
C PRO A 152 9.89 -7.32 -5.68
N PRO A 153 8.56 -7.30 -5.93
CA PRO A 153 7.88 -6.11 -6.43
C PRO A 153 7.90 -5.03 -5.35
N TYR A 154 8.85 -4.11 -5.43
CA TYR A 154 8.87 -2.95 -4.53
C TYR A 154 7.65 -2.07 -4.78
N ARG A 155 6.99 -1.70 -3.70
CA ARG A 155 5.86 -0.78 -3.68
C ARG A 155 6.19 0.37 -2.75
N TYR A 156 5.56 1.51 -3.01
CA TYR A 156 5.80 2.71 -2.24
C TYR A 156 4.52 3.14 -1.57
N ARG A 157 4.55 3.23 -0.25
CA ARG A 157 3.45 3.72 0.55
C ARG A 157 3.69 5.19 0.84
N ILE A 158 2.66 5.99 0.61
CA ILE A 158 2.77 7.43 0.64
C ILE A 158 1.70 8.01 1.56
N ALA A 159 2.15 8.80 2.53
CA ALA A 159 1.30 9.55 3.44
C ALA A 159 1.63 11.05 3.37
N VAL A 160 0.66 11.90 3.70
CA VAL A 160 0.92 13.33 3.92
C VAL A 160 1.17 13.55 5.41
N SER A 161 2.30 14.16 5.76
CA SER A 161 2.64 14.51 7.14
C SER A 161 1.84 15.71 7.64
N ALA A 162 1.85 15.95 8.94
CA ALA A 162 1.19 17.12 9.55
C ALA A 162 1.74 18.46 9.01
N GLU A 163 2.99 18.49 8.56
CA GLU A 163 3.63 19.66 7.95
C GLU A 163 3.30 19.82 6.45
N GLY A 164 2.44 18.96 5.90
CA GLY A 164 2.05 18.96 4.49
C GLY A 164 3.14 18.41 3.55
N ASN A 165 4.13 17.68 4.09
CA ASN A 165 5.13 17.00 3.28
C ASN A 165 4.64 15.60 2.91
N LEU A 166 5.13 15.09 1.79
CA LEU A 166 4.82 13.75 1.35
C LEU A 166 5.91 12.80 1.88
N VAL A 167 5.51 11.82 2.69
CA VAL A 167 6.39 10.80 3.28
C VAL A 167 6.24 9.54 2.45
N VAL A 168 7.34 9.11 1.82
CA VAL A 168 7.39 7.92 0.98
C VAL A 168 8.18 6.84 1.69
N GLU A 169 7.56 5.69 1.81
CA GLU A 169 8.15 4.50 2.36
C GLU A 169 8.23 3.40 1.32
N ARG A 170 9.43 2.82 1.14
CA ARG A 170 9.62 1.67 0.26
C ARG A 170 9.40 0.38 1.04
N GLY A 171 8.57 -0.49 0.51
CA GLY A 171 8.37 -1.82 1.08
C GLY A 171 8.13 -2.87 0.02
N GLU A 172 8.10 -4.10 0.48
CA GLU A 172 7.68 -5.24 -0.30
C GLU A 172 6.27 -5.60 0.11
N ILE A 173 5.39 -5.71 -0.87
CA ILE A 173 4.08 -6.29 -0.61
C ILE A 173 4.17 -7.76 -0.96
N TYR A 174 4.11 -8.57 0.09
CA TYR A 174 4.12 -10.00 -0.08
C TYR A 174 2.79 -10.46 -0.72
N PRO A 175 2.73 -11.64 -1.35
CA PRO A 175 1.50 -12.16 -1.97
C PRO A 175 0.27 -12.14 -1.06
N GLN A 176 0.48 -12.27 0.26
CA GLN A 176 -0.57 -12.14 1.26
C GLN A 176 -1.00 -10.69 1.56
N GLY A 177 -0.59 -9.67 0.83
CA GLY A 177 -0.99 -8.28 1.08
C GLY A 177 -0.35 -7.60 2.29
N SER A 178 0.62 -8.23 2.96
CA SER A 178 1.40 -7.56 4.03
C SER A 178 2.47 -6.66 3.43
N PHE A 179 2.50 -5.39 3.82
CA PHE A 179 3.57 -4.46 3.49
C PHE A 179 4.72 -4.62 4.51
N MET A 180 5.88 -5.05 4.03
CA MET A 180 7.10 -5.17 4.83
C MET A 180 8.02 -4.01 4.51
N HIS A 181 8.35 -3.22 5.53
CA HIS A 181 9.28 -2.10 5.42
C HIS A 181 10.65 -2.60 4.96
N THR A 182 11.18 -2.01 3.89
CA THR A 182 12.54 -2.28 3.45
C THR A 182 13.42 -1.08 3.76
N ARG A 183 14.66 -1.31 4.18
CA ARG A 183 15.68 -0.25 4.15
C ARG A 183 15.88 0.16 2.68
N PRO A 184 16.09 1.45 2.33
CA PRO A 184 16.54 2.60 3.14
C PRO A 184 15.43 3.33 3.94
N PRO A 185 15.78 4.34 4.78
CA PRO A 185 14.83 5.16 5.54
C PRO A 185 13.78 5.88 4.66
N GLN A 186 12.70 6.31 5.33
CA GLN A 186 11.64 7.13 4.75
C GLN A 186 12.21 8.32 3.97
N MET A 187 11.67 8.55 2.78
CA MET A 187 11.99 9.71 1.94
C MET A 187 10.93 10.78 2.15
N ILE A 188 11.36 12.03 2.32
CA ILE A 188 10.46 13.16 2.57
C ILE A 188 10.50 14.08 1.35
N PHE A 189 9.34 14.46 0.87
CA PHE A 189 9.15 15.31 -0.30
C PHE A 189 8.35 16.55 0.06
N LYS A 190 8.67 17.66 -0.62
CA LYS A 190 7.93 18.90 -0.52
C LYS A 190 7.23 19.18 -1.84
N LYS A 191 6.02 19.71 -1.78
CA LYS A 191 5.24 20.09 -2.96
C LYS A 191 5.94 21.22 -3.70
N VAL A 192 6.09 21.07 -5.01
CA VAL A 192 6.61 22.10 -5.92
C VAL A 192 5.42 22.63 -6.69
N GLN A 193 5.30 23.96 -6.76
CA GLN A 193 4.21 24.65 -7.46
C GLN A 193 4.06 24.18 -8.91
#